data_AF-A0AAU7ZB77-F1
#
_entry.id   AF-A0AAU7ZB77-F1
#
_cell.length_a   1.000
_cell.length_b   1.000
_cell.length_c   1.000
_cell.angle_alpha   90.00
_cell.angle_beta   90.00
_cell.angle_gamma   90.00
#
_symmetry.space_group_name_H-M   'P 1'
#
loop_
_entity.id
_entity.type
_entity.pdbx_description
1 polymer ?
#
loop_
_entity_poly.entity_id
_entity_poly.type
_entity_poly.pdbx_seq_one_letter_code
_entity_poly.pdbx_strand_id
1 'polypeptide(L)'
;MTEQIEEIEKLIAECSTDEQKVLKQRLSTLVPHPLEKEWGIDAETILTAIRRSSDLTKRGVRGIIAEAVFENSVSPSVEQYGWRPTVLVGDLSYDAQLKKGVTSARIQIKLQRLEKGMPKLYYPRHYDEGSLYVVEVQKTRSGEKTTKQILQGSDTTLETPDSITLQTRPYRFGDFDILAVNMHPSSGDWKNFRYTVASWLLPRLKDENLIEIFQPVAAVPNDVWTDDLATCLGWFESGEKHRVLTDLLHLSR
;
A
#
# COMPACT_ATOMS: atom_id res chain seq x y z
N MET A 1 -21.46 -26.90 -3.13
CA MET A 1 -20.51 -27.88 -2.57
C MET A 1 -21.02 -29.27 -2.88
N THR A 2 -20.16 -30.28 -2.95
CA THR A 2 -20.59 -31.68 -3.10
C THR A 2 -20.92 -32.26 -1.73
N GLU A 3 -21.87 -33.21 -1.65
CA GLU A 3 -22.25 -33.90 -0.40
C GLU A 3 -21.03 -34.48 0.35
N GLN A 4 -20.03 -34.95 -0.40
CA GLN A 4 -18.78 -35.46 0.15
C GLN A 4 -17.97 -34.42 0.93
N ILE A 5 -17.93 -33.16 0.48
CA ILE A 5 -17.19 -32.09 1.17
C ILE A 5 -17.92 -31.70 2.45
N GLU A 6 -19.25 -31.63 2.40
CA GLU A 6 -20.08 -31.34 3.58
C GLU A 6 -19.92 -32.41 4.67
N GLU A 7 -19.84 -33.69 4.27
CA GLU A 7 -19.58 -34.80 5.20
C GLU A 7 -18.18 -34.70 5.83
N ILE A 8 -17.15 -34.37 5.04
CA ILE A 8 -15.79 -34.15 5.54
C ILE A 8 -15.74 -32.98 6.53
N GLU A 9 -16.39 -31.86 6.23
CA GLU A 9 -16.44 -30.69 7.12
C GLU A 9 -17.09 -31.04 8.46
N LYS A 10 -18.18 -31.80 8.44
CA LYS A 10 -18.85 -32.28 9.65
C LYS A 10 -17.93 -33.17 10.49
N LEU A 11 -17.24 -34.13 9.86
CA LEU A 11 -16.29 -35.01 10.56
C LEU A 11 -15.13 -34.22 11.18
N ILE A 12 -14.58 -33.23 10.48
CA ILE A 12 -13.51 -32.36 11.00
C ILE A 12 -14.01 -31.55 12.20
N ALA A 13 -15.26 -31.06 12.17
CA ALA A 13 -15.84 -30.29 13.26
C ALA A 13 -16.05 -31.14 14.53
N GLU A 14 -16.26 -32.45 14.38
CA GLU A 14 -16.39 -33.41 15.49
C GLU A 14 -15.03 -33.85 16.07
N CYS A 15 -13.93 -33.67 15.34
CA CYS A 15 -12.57 -33.96 15.81
C CYS A 15 -12.15 -33.04 16.98
N SER A 16 -11.35 -33.59 17.89
CA SER A 16 -10.62 -32.82 18.90
C SER A 16 -9.57 -31.90 18.26
N THR A 17 -9.11 -30.88 19.01
CA THR A 17 -8.08 -29.94 18.54
C THR A 17 -6.79 -30.63 18.09
N ASP A 18 -6.40 -31.74 18.73
CA ASP A 18 -5.18 -32.46 18.37
C ASP A 18 -5.37 -33.30 17.10
N GLU A 19 -6.53 -33.93 16.91
CA GLU A 19 -6.90 -34.60 15.66
C GLU A 19 -6.97 -33.59 14.50
N GLN A 20 -7.54 -32.41 14.73
CA GLN A 20 -7.56 -31.33 13.75
C GLN A 20 -6.15 -30.88 13.34
N LYS A 21 -5.19 -30.82 14.28
CA LYS A 21 -3.79 -30.51 13.96
C LYS A 21 -3.16 -31.59 13.07
N VAL A 22 -3.39 -32.87 13.39
CA VAL A 22 -2.89 -34.00 12.59
C VAL A 22 -3.48 -33.97 11.18
N LEU A 23 -4.78 -33.72 11.06
CA LEU A 23 -5.47 -33.57 9.77
C LEU A 23 -4.93 -32.40 8.97
N LYS A 24 -4.76 -31.23 9.60
CA LYS A 24 -4.15 -30.04 8.97
C LYS A 24 -2.76 -30.36 8.41
N GLN A 25 -1.92 -31.04 9.20
CA GLN A 25 -0.58 -31.43 8.76
C GLN A 25 -0.63 -32.43 7.60
N ARG A 26 -1.58 -33.37 7.61
CA ARG A 26 -1.75 -34.29 6.49
C ARG A 26 -2.19 -33.57 5.22
N LEU A 27 -3.18 -32.69 5.32
CA LEU A 27 -3.70 -31.93 4.18
C LEU A 27 -2.63 -31.02 3.57
N SER A 28 -1.80 -30.36 4.37
CA SER A 28 -0.72 -29.51 3.85
C SER A 28 0.31 -30.30 3.03
N THR A 29 0.54 -31.58 3.35
CA THR A 29 1.41 -32.45 2.52
C THR A 29 0.79 -32.88 1.20
N LEU A 30 -0.54 -32.98 1.12
CA LEU A 30 -1.25 -33.40 -0.10
C LEU A 30 -1.37 -32.26 -1.10
N VAL A 31 -1.53 -31.03 -0.60
CA VAL A 31 -1.75 -29.84 -1.43
C VAL A 31 -0.83 -28.70 -0.95
N PRO A 32 0.50 -28.82 -1.14
CA PRO A 32 1.43 -27.78 -0.69
C PRO A 32 1.34 -26.54 -1.60
N HIS A 33 1.55 -25.37 -1.00
CA HIS A 33 1.60 -24.10 -1.70
C HIS A 33 2.74 -24.11 -2.75
N PRO A 34 2.58 -23.45 -3.93
CA PRO A 34 3.62 -23.42 -4.96
C PRO A 34 5.00 -23.00 -4.43
N LEU A 35 5.05 -22.00 -3.54
CA LEU A 35 6.29 -21.54 -2.91
C LEU A 35 6.96 -22.63 -2.05
N GLU A 36 6.19 -23.50 -1.39
CA GLU A 36 6.77 -24.61 -0.62
C GLU A 36 7.50 -25.59 -1.54
N LYS A 37 6.93 -25.87 -2.72
CA LYS A 37 7.57 -26.71 -3.74
C LYS A 37 8.81 -26.04 -4.33
N GLU A 38 8.71 -24.75 -4.65
CA GLU A 38 9.81 -23.97 -5.22
C GLU A 38 11.01 -23.89 -4.27
N TRP A 39 10.76 -23.64 -2.98
CA TRP A 39 11.83 -23.45 -1.99
C TRP A 39 12.25 -24.73 -1.29
N GLY A 40 11.52 -25.84 -1.49
CA GLY A 40 11.79 -27.12 -0.85
C GLY A 40 11.64 -27.08 0.67
N ILE A 41 10.71 -26.27 1.18
CA ILE A 41 10.50 -26.05 2.62
C ILE A 41 9.01 -25.85 2.93
N ASP A 42 8.55 -26.31 4.08
CA ASP A 42 7.15 -26.22 4.47
C ASP A 42 6.73 -24.82 4.94
N ALA A 43 5.44 -24.51 4.81
CA ALA A 43 4.86 -23.22 5.15
C ALA A 43 5.03 -22.86 6.64
N GLU A 44 4.96 -23.84 7.55
CA GLU A 44 5.11 -23.58 8.99
C GLU A 44 6.52 -23.09 9.32
N THR A 45 7.53 -23.68 8.69
CA THR A 45 8.92 -23.23 8.79
C THR A 45 9.10 -21.81 8.23
N ILE A 46 8.47 -21.49 7.08
CA ILE A 46 8.49 -20.12 6.50
C ILE A 46 7.86 -19.11 7.47
N LEU A 47 6.66 -19.40 7.98
CA LEU A 47 5.94 -18.53 8.91
C LEU A 47 6.71 -18.36 10.22
N THR A 48 7.33 -19.43 10.72
CA THR A 48 8.21 -19.37 11.91
C THR A 48 9.44 -18.51 11.65
N ALA A 49 10.04 -18.58 10.45
CA ALA A 49 11.17 -17.73 10.07
C ALA A 49 10.78 -16.24 10.02
N ILE A 50 9.60 -15.90 9.51
CA ILE A 50 9.06 -14.53 9.54
C ILE A 50 8.76 -14.08 10.98
N ARG A 51 8.18 -14.95 11.81
CA ARG A 51 7.88 -14.63 13.21
C ARG A 51 9.13 -14.24 14.01
N ARG A 52 10.27 -14.89 13.77
CA ARG A 52 11.55 -14.60 14.44
C ARG A 52 12.37 -13.48 13.80
N SER A 53 11.98 -12.98 12.62
CA SER A 53 12.76 -11.98 11.91
C SER A 53 12.71 -10.60 12.58
N SER A 54 13.60 -9.70 12.15
CA SER A 54 13.61 -8.30 12.58
C SER A 54 12.31 -7.57 12.23
N ASP A 55 12.07 -6.44 12.90
CA ASP A 55 10.93 -5.55 12.59
C ASP A 55 10.95 -5.08 11.13
N LEU A 56 12.14 -4.83 10.57
CA LEU A 56 12.29 -4.42 9.16
C LEU A 56 11.75 -5.49 8.20
N THR A 57 12.12 -6.76 8.43
CA THR A 57 11.62 -7.87 7.60
C THR A 57 10.11 -8.03 7.76
N LYS A 58 9.59 -7.98 9.00
CA LYS A 58 8.15 -8.07 9.26
C LYS A 58 7.39 -6.91 8.60
N ARG A 59 7.94 -5.70 8.63
CA ARG A 59 7.39 -4.53 7.94
C ARG A 59 7.32 -4.77 6.43
N GLY A 60 8.37 -5.33 5.84
CA GLY A 60 8.38 -5.71 4.42
C GLY A 60 7.27 -6.71 4.07
N VAL A 61 7.17 -7.81 4.84
CA VAL A 61 6.12 -8.82 4.67
C VAL A 61 4.72 -8.21 4.81
N ARG A 62 4.50 -7.35 5.81
CA ARG A 62 3.20 -6.67 6.01
C ARG A 62 2.84 -5.72 4.85
N GLY A 63 3.84 -5.11 4.21
CA GLY A 63 3.61 -4.32 2.99
C GLY A 63 3.08 -5.20 1.85
N ILE A 64 3.76 -6.32 1.59
CA ILE A 64 3.35 -7.29 0.55
C ILE A 64 1.96 -7.87 0.85
N ILE A 65 1.62 -8.13 2.12
CA ILE A 65 0.27 -8.56 2.50
C ILE A 65 -0.76 -7.48 2.17
N ALA A 66 -0.49 -6.20 2.47
CA ALA A 66 -1.41 -5.12 2.13
C ALA A 66 -1.63 -5.01 0.61
N GLU A 67 -0.59 -5.18 -0.19
CA GLU A 67 -0.67 -5.22 -1.67
C GLU A 67 -1.56 -6.39 -2.13
N ALA A 68 -1.29 -7.60 -1.65
CA ALA A 68 -2.07 -8.79 -2.01
C ALA A 68 -3.54 -8.67 -1.57
N VAL A 69 -3.83 -8.07 -0.42
CA VAL A 69 -5.21 -7.85 0.03
C VAL A 69 -5.91 -6.81 -0.85
N PHE A 70 -5.22 -5.74 -1.23
CA PHE A 70 -5.77 -4.75 -2.15
C PHE A 70 -6.11 -5.38 -3.51
N GLU A 71 -5.21 -6.17 -4.09
CA GLU A 71 -5.42 -6.82 -5.38
C GLU A 71 -6.59 -7.81 -5.34
N ASN A 72 -6.64 -8.68 -4.31
CA ASN A 72 -7.61 -9.76 -4.25
C ASN A 72 -9.00 -9.35 -3.73
N SER A 73 -9.08 -8.32 -2.87
CA SER A 73 -10.33 -7.97 -2.17
C SER A 73 -10.84 -6.58 -2.49
N VAL A 74 -9.97 -5.64 -2.88
CA VAL A 74 -10.37 -4.24 -3.08
C VAL A 74 -10.50 -3.91 -4.56
N SER A 75 -9.48 -4.19 -5.37
CA SER A 75 -9.47 -3.85 -6.81
C SER A 75 -10.68 -4.40 -7.58
N PRO A 76 -11.20 -5.61 -7.30
CA PRO A 76 -12.38 -6.13 -7.99
C PRO A 76 -13.67 -5.35 -7.66
N SER A 77 -13.74 -4.67 -6.51
CA SER A 77 -14.98 -3.98 -6.07
C SER A 77 -15.37 -2.80 -6.95
N VAL A 78 -14.41 -2.28 -7.73
CA VAL A 78 -14.60 -1.12 -8.62
C VAL A 78 -14.86 -1.50 -10.09
N GLU A 79 -14.86 -2.79 -10.43
CA GLU A 79 -15.15 -3.26 -11.79
C GLU A 79 -16.55 -2.88 -12.26
N GLN A 80 -17.52 -2.87 -11.35
CA GLN A 80 -18.89 -2.40 -11.63
C GLN A 80 -18.96 -0.93 -12.07
N TYR A 81 -17.95 -0.12 -11.74
CA TYR A 81 -17.83 1.28 -12.16
C TYR A 81 -16.99 1.45 -13.44
N GLY A 82 -16.63 0.34 -14.10
CA GLY A 82 -15.88 0.31 -15.35
C GLY A 82 -14.35 0.33 -15.19
N TRP A 83 -13.84 0.34 -13.95
CA TRP A 83 -12.42 0.29 -13.66
C TRP A 83 -11.92 -1.15 -13.64
N ARG A 84 -10.91 -1.46 -14.44
CA ARG A 84 -10.34 -2.81 -14.51
C ARG A 84 -8.89 -2.83 -14.03
N PRO A 85 -8.50 -3.78 -13.16
CA PRO A 85 -7.11 -3.96 -12.79
C PRO A 85 -6.28 -4.37 -14.02
N THR A 86 -5.05 -3.88 -14.07
CA THR A 86 -4.07 -4.23 -15.09
C THR A 86 -2.88 -4.92 -14.44
N VAL A 87 -2.37 -5.98 -15.06
CA VAL A 87 -1.16 -6.66 -14.62
C VAL A 87 0.03 -5.71 -14.75
N LEU A 88 0.75 -5.50 -13.65
CA LEU A 88 1.97 -4.71 -13.65
C LEU A 88 3.18 -5.56 -14.04
N VAL A 89 4.09 -4.97 -14.80
CA VAL A 89 5.37 -5.60 -15.18
C VAL A 89 6.49 -4.61 -14.93
N GLY A 90 7.50 -5.05 -14.15
CA GLY A 90 8.71 -4.28 -13.87
C GLY A 90 8.75 -3.60 -12.49
N ASP A 91 9.78 -2.80 -12.28
CA ASP A 91 10.00 -2.03 -11.03
C ASP A 91 9.38 -0.63 -11.20
N LEU A 92 8.13 -0.48 -10.75
CA LEU A 92 7.31 0.72 -10.91
C LEU A 92 7.22 1.51 -9.60
N SER A 93 6.86 2.78 -9.69
CA SER A 93 6.63 3.66 -8.53
C SER A 93 5.22 3.54 -7.93
N TYR A 94 4.49 2.49 -8.26
CA TYR A 94 3.13 2.21 -7.82
C TYR A 94 2.91 0.69 -7.86
N ASP A 95 1.98 0.20 -7.03
CA ASP A 95 1.80 -1.23 -6.78
C ASP A 95 0.55 -1.79 -7.47
N ALA A 96 -0.37 -0.93 -7.91
CA ALA A 96 -1.53 -1.31 -8.71
C ALA A 96 -1.85 -0.27 -9.80
N GLN A 97 -2.50 -0.69 -10.87
CA GLN A 97 -3.03 0.19 -11.91
C GLN A 97 -4.45 -0.23 -12.28
N LEU A 98 -5.35 0.74 -12.31
CA LEU A 98 -6.71 0.57 -12.79
C LEU A 98 -6.91 1.37 -14.08
N LYS A 99 -7.67 0.83 -15.03
CA LYS A 99 -8.01 1.51 -16.29
C LYS A 99 -9.51 1.59 -16.50
N LYS A 100 -9.97 2.70 -17.05
CA LYS A 100 -11.35 2.96 -17.47
C LYS A 100 -11.33 3.74 -18.78
N GLY A 101 -11.50 3.03 -19.89
CA GLY A 101 -11.34 3.59 -21.23
C GLY A 101 -9.90 4.10 -21.47
N VAL A 102 -9.76 5.39 -21.75
CA VAL A 102 -8.45 6.06 -21.93
C VAL A 102 -7.82 6.52 -20.62
N THR A 103 -8.60 6.55 -19.54
CA THR A 103 -8.14 6.98 -18.22
C THR A 103 -7.42 5.84 -17.50
N SER A 104 -6.31 6.16 -16.85
CA SER A 104 -5.53 5.22 -16.04
C SER A 104 -5.24 5.86 -14.69
N ALA A 105 -5.48 5.11 -13.61
CA ALA A 105 -5.13 5.50 -12.25
C ALA A 105 -4.03 4.55 -11.72
N ARG A 106 -2.87 5.11 -11.39
CA ARG A 106 -1.75 4.42 -10.75
C ARG A 106 -1.87 4.57 -9.24
N ILE A 107 -1.84 3.46 -8.52
CA ILE A 107 -2.13 3.42 -7.09
C ILE A 107 -0.89 2.94 -6.35
N GLN A 108 -0.37 3.76 -5.45
CA GLN A 108 0.66 3.33 -4.50
C GLN A 108 -0.02 2.88 -3.21
N ILE A 109 0.33 1.68 -2.76
CA ILE A 109 -0.14 1.08 -1.53
C ILE A 109 0.93 1.31 -0.46
N LYS A 110 0.51 1.73 0.73
CA LYS A 110 1.38 1.87 1.91
C LYS A 110 0.65 1.36 3.14
N LEU A 111 1.41 0.87 4.10
CA LEU A 111 0.89 0.51 5.42
C LEU A 111 1.00 1.71 6.36
N GLN A 112 -0.04 1.95 7.17
CA GLN A 112 0.04 2.92 8.27
C GLN A 112 1.28 2.65 9.13
N ARG A 113 1.97 3.72 9.53
CA ARG A 113 3.23 3.62 10.26
C ARG A 113 2.97 3.18 11.70
N LEU A 114 3.71 2.16 12.12
CA LEU A 114 3.90 1.85 13.54
C LEU A 114 5.15 2.57 14.08
N GLU A 115 5.07 3.00 15.33
CA GLU A 115 6.19 3.47 16.13
C GLU A 115 6.15 2.77 17.49
N LYS A 116 7.23 2.04 17.84
CA LYS A 116 7.29 1.22 19.06
C LYS A 116 6.12 0.23 19.22
N GLY A 117 5.66 -0.35 18.10
CA GLY A 117 4.56 -1.32 18.08
C GLY A 117 3.16 -0.71 18.10
N MET A 118 3.02 0.60 18.26
CA MET A 118 1.74 1.31 18.29
C MET A 118 1.52 2.12 17.00
N PRO A 119 0.27 2.31 16.54
CA PRO A 119 -0.06 3.24 15.46
C PRO A 119 0.53 4.62 15.73
N LYS A 120 1.32 5.15 14.78
CA LYS A 120 1.94 6.45 14.92
C LYS A 120 0.89 7.54 14.69
N LEU A 121 0.69 8.39 15.69
CA LEU A 121 -0.19 9.55 15.61
C LEU A 121 0.50 10.73 14.91
N TYR A 122 -0.25 11.47 14.10
CA TYR A 122 0.23 12.69 13.46
C TYR A 122 0.05 13.88 14.42
N TYR A 123 1.16 14.45 14.89
CA TYR A 123 1.18 15.60 15.80
C TYR A 123 0.17 15.52 16.98
N PRO A 124 0.32 14.52 17.88
CA PRO A 124 -0.66 14.23 18.94
C PRO A 124 -0.85 15.34 20.00
N ARG A 125 -0.06 16.42 19.95
CA ARG A 125 -0.26 17.61 20.79
C ARG A 125 -1.24 18.63 20.19
N HIS A 126 -1.54 18.51 18.89
CA HIS A 126 -2.34 19.47 18.13
C HIS A 126 -3.67 18.88 17.63
N TYR A 127 -3.78 17.55 17.61
CA TYR A 127 -4.96 16.84 17.15
C TYR A 127 -5.37 15.81 18.19
N ASP A 128 -6.68 15.55 18.27
CA ASP A 128 -7.23 14.58 19.21
C ASP A 128 -6.62 13.19 19.00
N GLU A 129 -6.45 12.45 20.08
CA GLU A 129 -5.87 11.12 20.02
C GLU A 129 -6.70 10.20 19.11
N GLY A 130 -6.03 9.53 18.17
CA GLY A 130 -6.68 8.65 17.20
C GLY A 130 -7.43 9.36 16.08
N SER A 131 -7.40 10.69 15.98
CA SER A 131 -8.00 11.42 14.84
C SER A 131 -7.16 11.31 13.56
N LEU A 132 -5.84 11.47 13.69
CA LEU A 132 -4.89 11.44 12.58
C LEU A 132 -3.74 10.47 12.87
N TYR A 133 -3.49 9.59 11.89
CA TYR A 133 -2.36 8.68 11.88
C TYR A 133 -1.32 9.11 10.84
N VAL A 134 -0.16 8.44 10.86
CA VAL A 134 0.92 8.68 9.91
C VAL A 134 1.02 7.52 8.91
N VAL A 135 1.20 7.86 7.64
CA VAL A 135 1.77 6.94 6.64
C VAL A 135 3.14 7.45 6.19
N GLU A 136 4.07 6.52 5.97
CA GLU A 136 5.40 6.83 5.45
C GLU A 136 5.43 6.60 3.92
N VAL A 137 5.49 7.70 3.16
CA VAL A 137 5.46 7.74 1.70
C VAL A 137 6.89 7.92 1.17
N GLN A 138 7.68 6.85 1.25
CA GLN A 138 9.05 6.80 0.73
C GLN A 138 9.30 5.48 0.00
N LYS A 139 10.15 5.50 -1.03
CA LYS A 139 10.61 4.30 -1.72
C LYS A 139 11.62 3.56 -0.85
N THR A 140 11.48 2.24 -0.73
CA THR A 140 12.29 1.37 0.15
C THR A 140 13.68 1.09 -0.41
N ARG A 141 13.86 1.08 -1.73
CA ARG A 141 15.17 0.81 -2.37
C ARG A 141 16.05 2.07 -2.38
N SER A 142 17.27 1.93 -1.87
CA SER A 142 18.35 2.90 -2.06
C SER A 142 18.74 2.96 -3.52
N GLY A 143 18.59 4.12 -4.14
CA GLY A 143 19.13 4.40 -5.47
C GLY A 143 19.56 5.87 -5.55
N GLU A 144 20.72 6.08 -6.16
CA GLU A 144 21.17 7.38 -6.66
C GLU A 144 21.14 7.27 -8.18
N LYS A 145 20.44 8.18 -8.86
CA LYS A 145 20.50 8.28 -10.32
C LYS A 145 21.42 9.45 -10.66
N THR A 146 22.60 9.12 -11.16
CA THR A 146 23.51 10.10 -11.76
C THR A 146 22.95 10.49 -13.12
N THR A 147 22.52 11.75 -13.27
CA THR A 147 22.02 12.28 -14.56
C THR A 147 22.91 13.43 -15.00
N LYS A 148 23.34 13.43 -16.27
CA LYS A 148 24.05 14.56 -16.86
C LYS A 148 23.09 15.73 -17.04
N GLN A 149 23.48 16.93 -16.65
CA GLN A 149 22.65 18.12 -16.78
C GLN A 149 22.52 18.49 -18.27
N ILE A 150 21.29 18.56 -18.80
CA ILE A 150 21.04 19.12 -20.13
C ILE A 150 20.65 20.58 -19.91
N LEU A 151 21.54 21.51 -20.26
CA LEU A 151 21.21 22.94 -20.31
C LEU A 151 20.33 23.18 -21.53
N GLN A 152 19.11 23.68 -21.32
CA GLN A 152 18.27 24.15 -22.43
C GLN A 152 18.72 25.54 -22.88
N GLY A 153 19.32 25.59 -24.07
CA GLY A 153 19.67 26.83 -24.77
C GLY A 153 20.35 26.52 -26.11
N SER A 154 19.63 26.76 -27.22
CA SER A 154 20.06 26.81 -28.63
C SER A 154 20.83 25.61 -29.21
N ASP A 155 20.15 24.80 -30.05
CA ASP A 155 20.60 23.86 -31.12
C ASP A 155 21.93 23.09 -31.03
N THR A 156 22.57 23.10 -29.87
CA THR A 156 23.86 22.44 -29.63
C THR A 156 23.81 21.87 -28.22
N THR A 157 23.66 20.56 -28.13
CA THR A 157 23.67 19.81 -26.86
C THR A 157 25.08 19.91 -26.27
N LEU A 158 25.31 20.86 -25.36
CA LEU A 158 26.55 20.96 -24.61
C LEU A 158 26.47 20.04 -23.39
N GLU A 159 27.23 18.95 -23.40
CA GLU A 159 27.42 18.10 -22.23
C GLU A 159 28.28 18.85 -21.19
N THR A 160 27.72 19.16 -20.02
CA THR A 160 28.54 19.63 -18.90
C THR A 160 29.24 18.45 -18.21
N PRO A 161 30.44 18.64 -17.64
CA PRO A 161 31.12 17.60 -16.85
C PRO A 161 30.43 17.33 -15.51
N ASP A 162 29.48 18.18 -15.11
CA ASP A 162 28.79 18.08 -13.83
C ASP A 162 27.64 17.09 -13.91
N SER A 163 27.86 15.93 -13.29
CA SER A 163 26.81 14.95 -13.04
C SER A 163 26.00 15.34 -11.80
N ILE A 164 24.67 15.44 -11.93
CA ILE A 164 23.79 15.65 -10.79
C ILE A 164 23.37 14.28 -10.24
N THR A 165 23.68 14.03 -8.97
CA THR A 165 23.18 12.87 -8.23
C THR A 165 21.76 13.15 -7.75
N LEU A 166 20.76 12.60 -8.43
CA LEU A 166 19.37 12.65 -7.97
C LEU A 166 19.13 11.53 -6.97
N GLN A 167 18.77 11.89 -5.73
CA GLN A 167 18.26 10.91 -4.78
C GLN A 167 16.95 10.33 -5.32
N THR A 168 16.88 9.02 -5.57
CA THR A 168 15.68 8.37 -6.12
C THR A 168 14.69 7.93 -5.05
N ARG A 169 14.95 8.24 -3.78
CA ARG A 169 14.15 7.80 -2.62
C ARG A 169 12.78 8.49 -2.47
N PRO A 170 12.66 9.82 -2.62
CA PRO A 170 11.36 10.45 -2.42
C PRO A 170 10.46 10.20 -3.63
N TYR A 171 9.18 9.99 -3.36
CA TYR A 171 8.19 10.06 -4.42
C TYR A 171 8.05 11.51 -4.91
N ARG A 172 7.86 11.66 -6.21
CA ARG A 172 7.48 12.91 -6.85
C ARG A 172 5.98 12.93 -7.08
N PHE A 173 5.39 14.12 -7.12
CA PHE A 173 4.04 14.23 -7.68
C PHE A 173 4.06 13.75 -9.13
N GLY A 174 3.10 12.89 -9.48
CA GLY A 174 3.06 12.22 -10.79
C GLY A 174 3.75 10.86 -10.84
N ASP A 175 4.42 10.39 -9.78
CA ASP A 175 4.90 9.00 -9.70
C ASP A 175 3.74 7.99 -9.59
N PHE A 176 2.64 8.41 -8.95
CA PHE A 176 1.38 7.71 -8.82
C PHE A 176 0.25 8.75 -8.69
N ASP A 177 -1.00 8.29 -8.83
CA ASP A 177 -2.19 9.14 -8.90
C ASP A 177 -3.05 9.06 -7.64
N ILE A 178 -3.06 7.90 -6.97
CA ILE A 178 -3.81 7.65 -5.74
C ILE A 178 -2.88 7.00 -4.70
N LEU A 179 -3.01 7.41 -3.44
CA LEU A 179 -2.38 6.74 -2.31
C LEU A 179 -3.44 5.90 -1.57
N ALA A 180 -3.21 4.59 -1.47
CA ALA A 180 -4.00 3.66 -0.69
C ALA A 180 -3.25 3.30 0.60
N VAL A 181 -3.78 3.73 1.75
CA VAL A 181 -3.18 3.46 3.05
C VAL A 181 -3.92 2.33 3.74
N ASN A 182 -3.26 1.20 3.96
CA ASN A 182 -3.81 0.11 4.75
C ASN A 182 -3.78 0.47 6.24
N MET A 183 -4.96 0.48 6.87
CA MET A 183 -5.19 0.90 8.25
C MET A 183 -5.23 -0.28 9.23
N HIS A 184 -4.83 -1.49 8.83
CA HIS A 184 -4.74 -2.64 9.73
C HIS A 184 -4.05 -2.33 11.07
N PRO A 185 -2.93 -1.57 11.13
CA PRO A 185 -2.25 -1.37 12.40
C PRO A 185 -3.11 -0.70 13.48
N SER A 186 -4.02 0.22 13.11
CA SER A 186 -4.97 0.84 14.05
C SER A 186 -6.33 0.15 14.12
N SER A 187 -6.76 -0.52 13.04
CA SER A 187 -8.11 -1.12 12.95
C SER A 187 -8.17 -2.62 13.23
N GLY A 188 -7.05 -3.33 13.10
CA GLY A 188 -7.01 -4.81 13.12
C GLY A 188 -7.56 -5.48 11.85
N ASP A 189 -7.99 -4.71 10.85
CA ASP A 189 -8.58 -5.24 9.62
C ASP A 189 -7.70 -4.93 8.39
N TRP A 190 -7.29 -5.98 7.69
CA TRP A 190 -6.49 -5.87 6.46
C TRP A 190 -7.28 -5.31 5.27
N LYS A 191 -8.61 -5.36 5.28
CA LYS A 191 -9.44 -4.76 4.23
C LYS A 191 -9.75 -3.29 4.48
N ASN A 192 -9.35 -2.75 5.63
CA ASN A 192 -9.57 -1.36 5.96
C ASN A 192 -8.48 -0.48 5.32
N PHE A 193 -8.87 0.29 4.32
CA PHE A 193 -8.00 1.24 3.63
C PHE A 193 -8.54 2.66 3.73
N ARG A 194 -7.64 3.63 3.56
CA ARG A 194 -7.96 5.04 3.31
C ARG A 194 -7.33 5.46 1.99
N TYR A 195 -8.07 6.21 1.20
CA TYR A 195 -7.69 6.64 -0.14
C TYR A 195 -7.68 8.15 -0.23
N THR A 196 -6.69 8.68 -0.93
CA THR A 196 -6.64 10.09 -1.31
C THR A 196 -5.94 10.25 -2.66
N VAL A 197 -6.19 11.37 -3.33
CA VAL A 197 -5.53 11.71 -4.59
C VAL A 197 -4.11 12.19 -4.30
N ALA A 198 -3.12 11.66 -5.02
CA ALA A 198 -1.71 11.94 -4.80
C ALA A 198 -1.38 13.44 -4.89
N SER A 199 -2.04 14.19 -5.77
CA SER A 199 -1.84 15.64 -5.89
C SER A 199 -2.30 16.44 -4.66
N TRP A 200 -3.10 15.86 -3.77
CA TRP A 200 -3.58 16.52 -2.56
C TRP A 200 -2.63 16.36 -1.37
N LEU A 201 -1.67 15.44 -1.48
CA LEU A 201 -0.67 15.17 -0.45
C LEU A 201 0.19 16.40 -0.15
N LEU A 202 0.78 16.41 1.04
CA LEU A 202 1.68 17.46 1.47
C LEU A 202 2.98 17.44 0.65
N PRO A 203 3.38 18.58 0.07
CA PRO A 203 4.71 18.72 -0.51
C PRO A 203 5.77 18.84 0.59
N ARG A 204 7.04 18.57 0.24
CA ARG A 204 8.16 18.92 1.12
C ARG A 204 8.36 20.43 1.14
N LEU A 205 8.66 20.97 2.33
CA LEU A 205 8.89 22.41 2.53
C LEU A 205 10.03 22.98 1.66
N LYS A 206 11.05 22.16 1.32
CA LYS A 206 12.23 22.60 0.57
C LYS A 206 12.17 22.29 -0.94
N ASP A 207 11.26 21.42 -1.38
CA ASP A 207 11.10 21.05 -2.79
C ASP A 207 9.65 20.58 -3.01
N GLU A 208 8.83 21.46 -3.57
CA GLU A 208 7.40 21.23 -3.75
C GLU A 208 7.08 20.15 -4.80
N ASN A 209 8.06 19.72 -5.59
CA ASN A 209 7.88 18.60 -6.52
C ASN A 209 7.93 17.24 -5.81
N LEU A 210 8.41 17.20 -4.57
CA LEU A 210 8.51 16.00 -3.76
C LEU A 210 7.35 15.89 -2.78
N ILE A 211 6.88 14.66 -2.60
CA ILE A 211 5.90 14.33 -1.57
C ILE A 211 6.61 14.25 -0.21
N GLU A 212 6.00 14.86 0.82
CA GLU A 212 6.49 14.76 2.20
C GLU A 212 6.45 13.30 2.68
N ILE A 213 7.48 12.90 3.43
CA ILE A 213 7.66 11.51 3.85
C ILE A 213 6.52 11.07 4.77
N PHE A 214 6.13 11.93 5.71
CA PHE A 214 5.06 11.63 6.64
C PHE A 214 3.81 12.40 6.25
N GLN A 215 2.82 11.67 5.74
CA GLN A 215 1.52 12.21 5.39
C GLN A 215 0.53 11.95 6.54
N PRO A 216 -0.31 12.94 6.91
CA PRO A 216 -1.42 12.72 7.82
C PRO A 216 -2.50 11.89 7.11
N VAL A 217 -3.04 10.89 7.81
CA VAL A 217 -4.12 10.03 7.35
C VAL A 217 -5.26 10.12 8.34
N ALA A 218 -6.45 10.48 7.86
CA ALA A 218 -7.62 10.54 8.71
C ALA A 218 -8.05 9.15 9.19
N ALA A 219 -8.36 9.02 10.47
CA ALA A 219 -8.87 7.78 11.03
C ALA A 219 -10.26 7.42 10.50
N VAL A 220 -11.08 8.44 10.24
CA VAL A 220 -12.42 8.33 9.67
C VAL A 220 -12.47 9.04 8.30
N PRO A 221 -13.35 8.61 7.38
CA PRO A 221 -13.54 9.29 6.11
C PRO A 221 -13.93 10.76 6.26
N ASN A 222 -13.49 11.60 5.32
CA ASN A 222 -13.81 13.02 5.18
C ASN A 222 -13.58 13.47 3.72
N ASP A 223 -13.59 14.78 3.49
CA ASP A 223 -13.52 15.38 2.16
C ASP A 223 -12.20 15.14 1.40
N VAL A 224 -11.14 14.69 2.09
CA VAL A 224 -9.81 14.44 1.49
C VAL A 224 -9.29 13.03 1.70
N TRP A 225 -9.95 12.23 2.53
CA TRP A 225 -9.65 10.83 2.79
C TRP A 225 -10.93 10.02 2.79
N THR A 226 -11.09 9.07 1.88
CA THR A 226 -12.26 8.18 1.83
C THR A 226 -11.87 6.74 2.14
N ASP A 227 -12.80 5.91 2.60
CA ASP A 227 -12.65 4.46 2.70
C ASP A 227 -13.28 3.70 1.52
N ASP A 228 -13.82 4.43 0.54
CA ASP A 228 -14.34 3.89 -0.71
C ASP A 228 -13.43 4.26 -1.90
N LEU A 229 -12.85 3.24 -2.53
CA LEU A 229 -11.98 3.42 -3.69
C LEU A 229 -12.71 4.06 -4.88
N ALA A 230 -13.99 3.76 -5.08
CA ALA A 230 -14.77 4.33 -6.18
C ALA A 230 -14.92 5.85 -6.03
N THR A 231 -15.21 6.32 -4.80
CA THR A 231 -15.23 7.74 -4.46
C THR A 231 -13.89 8.42 -4.77
N CYS A 232 -12.76 7.82 -4.35
CA CYS A 232 -11.44 8.41 -4.62
C CYS A 232 -11.10 8.44 -6.13
N LEU A 233 -11.52 7.43 -6.89
CA LEU A 233 -11.38 7.42 -8.35
C LEU A 233 -12.23 8.53 -8.99
N GLY A 234 -13.42 8.81 -8.45
CA GLY A 234 -14.25 9.95 -8.84
C GLY A 234 -13.55 11.30 -8.62
N TRP A 235 -12.90 11.49 -7.47
CA TRP A 235 -12.07 12.68 -7.21
C TRP A 235 -10.89 12.81 -8.17
N PHE A 236 -10.27 11.68 -8.51
CA PHE A 236 -9.19 11.67 -9.50
C PHE A 236 -9.68 12.05 -10.90
N GLU A 237 -10.85 11.53 -11.32
CA GLU A 237 -11.47 11.86 -12.61
C GLU A 237 -11.94 13.32 -12.69
N SER A 238 -12.42 13.91 -11.58
CA SER A 238 -12.91 15.30 -11.56
C SER A 238 -11.79 16.33 -11.71
N GLY A 239 -10.56 15.97 -11.31
CA GLY A 239 -9.40 16.86 -11.37
C GLY A 239 -9.41 17.97 -10.30
N GLU A 240 -10.26 17.84 -9.28
CA GLU A 240 -10.39 18.77 -8.15
C GLU A 240 -9.05 19.03 -7.45
N LYS A 241 -8.92 20.22 -6.88
CA LYS A 241 -7.69 20.70 -6.23
C LYS A 241 -7.94 20.90 -4.74
N HIS A 242 -7.40 19.98 -3.95
CA HIS A 242 -7.41 20.02 -2.49
C HIS A 242 -6.01 19.92 -1.92
N ARG A 243 -5.90 20.18 -0.61
CA ARG A 243 -4.69 19.93 0.17
C ARG A 243 -5.09 19.28 1.48
N VAL A 244 -4.58 18.06 1.72
CA VAL A 244 -4.99 17.25 2.88
C VAL A 244 -4.94 18.04 4.18
N LEU A 245 -3.86 18.79 4.45
CA LEU A 245 -3.76 19.50 5.72
C LEU A 245 -4.71 20.69 5.82
N THR A 246 -4.92 21.45 4.75
CA THR A 246 -5.84 22.60 4.77
C THR A 246 -7.26 22.15 5.13
N ASP A 247 -7.70 21.06 4.52
CA ASP A 247 -9.05 20.53 4.74
C ASP A 247 -9.15 19.77 6.08
N LEU A 248 -8.08 19.11 6.54
CA LEU A 248 -8.03 18.48 7.86
C LEU A 248 -7.98 19.49 9.02
N LEU A 249 -7.42 20.69 8.82
CA LEU A 249 -7.39 21.76 9.83
C LEU A 249 -8.80 22.31 10.14
N HIS A 250 -9.80 22.03 9.31
CA HIS A 250 -11.19 22.35 9.60
C HIS A 250 -11.87 21.32 10.52
N LEU A 251 -11.23 20.18 10.81
CA LEU A 251 -11.70 19.20 11.79
C LEU A 251 -11.42 19.63 13.24
N SER A 252 -10.56 20.62 13.47
CA SER A 252 -10.40 21.23 14.79
C SER A 252 -11.49 22.27 15.05
N ARG A 253 -12.63 21.81 15.58
CA ARG A 253 -13.56 22.61 16.37
C ARG A 253 -14.11 21.80 17.53
#